data_AF-A0A2Z4G870-F1
#
_entry.id   AF-A0A2Z4G870-F1
#
_cell.length_a   1.000
_cell.length_b   1.000
_cell.length_c   1.000
_cell.angle_alpha   90.00
_cell.angle_beta   90.00
_cell.angle_gamma   90.00
#
_symmetry.space_group_name_H-M   'P 1'
#
loop_
_entity.id
_entity.type
_entity.pdbx_description
1 polymer ?
#
loop_
_entity_poly.entity_id
_entity_poly.type
_entity_poly.pdbx_seq_one_letter_code
_entity_poly.pdbx_strand_id
1 'polypeptide(L)'
;MISELRKSISAILYERAISPLYGTFILSWLIWNWRIWYLTFFVDERILGQNKVKYIEREYLTWDFLAFYPIASTAVLLILVPFLANAAYRLGLKFQKTRTNDKNYFEDRQLLTSEQSRELKRELRSKDAEFENYETKSKLQIKELEEEIKALYIEMDNKKEIKEVNEEDNVIKNTPSRTPTFEDLWHSGKLNDFIDRGKDLLMNNEIKKDRIPNVHIAIALGFLELYEHSNQYVVLTQKGKEFLEWAILKS
;
A
#
# COMPACT_ATOMS: atom_id res chain seq x y z
N MET A 1 -23.98 16.37 46.70
CA MET A 1 -23.76 17.73 47.24
C MET A 1 -22.60 18.47 46.56
N ILE A 2 -21.31 18.15 46.79
CA ILE A 2 -20.19 18.84 46.08
C ILE A 2 -20.27 18.65 44.55
N SER A 3 -20.64 17.45 44.10
CA SER A 3 -20.83 17.12 42.68
C SER A 3 -21.99 17.89 42.04
N GLU A 4 -23.07 18.09 42.79
CA GLU A 4 -24.25 18.85 42.35
C GLU A 4 -23.95 20.35 42.34
N LEU A 5 -23.26 20.88 43.35
CA LEU A 5 -22.74 22.25 43.34
C LEU A 5 -21.82 22.49 42.16
N ARG A 6 -20.89 21.57 41.88
CA ARG A 6 -20.03 21.65 40.69
C ARG A 6 -20.84 21.66 39.41
N LYS A 7 -21.87 20.81 39.29
CA LYS A 7 -22.73 20.72 38.10
C LYS A 7 -23.59 21.98 37.92
N SER A 8 -24.15 22.53 38.99
CA SER A 8 -24.91 23.79 38.98
C SER A 8 -24.04 25.01 38.69
N ILE A 9 -22.84 25.09 39.28
CA ILE A 9 -21.86 26.13 38.97
C ILE A 9 -21.43 26.02 37.51
N SER A 10 -21.15 24.80 37.03
CA SER A 10 -20.78 24.57 35.62
C SER A 10 -21.93 24.94 34.68
N ALA A 11 -23.17 24.64 35.03
CA ALA A 11 -24.34 24.98 34.21
C ALA A 11 -24.62 26.50 34.17
N ILE A 12 -24.50 27.20 35.31
CA ILE A 12 -24.65 28.66 35.38
C ILE A 12 -23.50 29.37 34.66
N LEU A 13 -22.27 28.88 34.84
CA LEU A 13 -21.11 29.35 34.08
C LEU A 13 -21.27 29.03 32.60
N TYR A 14 -21.84 27.89 32.22
CA TYR A 14 -22.11 27.57 30.82
C TYR A 14 -23.16 28.53 30.25
N GLU A 15 -24.33 28.68 30.88
CA GLU A 15 -25.38 29.60 30.45
C GLU A 15 -24.92 31.06 30.34
N ARG A 16 -24.05 31.53 31.26
CA ARG A 16 -23.57 32.93 31.30
C ARG A 16 -22.23 33.16 30.60
N ALA A 17 -21.40 32.13 30.40
CA ALA A 17 -20.14 32.18 29.64
C ALA A 17 -20.29 31.69 28.19
N ILE A 18 -21.51 31.35 27.74
CA ILE A 18 -21.83 31.17 26.32
C ILE A 18 -21.52 32.43 25.50
N SER A 19 -21.39 33.60 26.13
CA SER A 19 -20.73 34.73 25.50
C SER A 19 -19.23 34.71 25.81
N PRO A 20 -18.36 34.41 24.82
CA PRO A 20 -16.90 34.47 24.96
C PRO A 20 -16.41 35.79 25.54
N LEU A 21 -17.21 36.85 25.40
CA LEU A 21 -16.94 38.18 25.92
C LEU A 21 -16.87 38.23 27.45
N TYR A 22 -17.83 37.64 28.17
CA TYR A 22 -17.82 37.72 29.64
C TYR A 22 -16.69 36.90 30.25
N GLY A 23 -16.44 35.69 29.72
CA GLY A 23 -15.32 34.85 30.16
C GLY A 23 -13.98 35.52 29.93
N THR A 24 -13.77 36.07 28.73
CA THR A 24 -12.53 36.78 28.38
C THR A 24 -12.37 38.06 29.19
N PHE A 25 -13.46 38.77 29.47
CA PHE A 25 -13.45 39.97 30.31
C PHE A 25 -13.07 39.67 31.75
N ILE A 26 -13.66 38.65 32.37
CA ILE A 26 -13.33 38.27 33.75
C ILE A 26 -11.84 37.89 33.84
N LEU A 27 -11.35 37.07 32.90
CA LEU A 27 -9.92 36.70 32.88
C LEU A 27 -9.01 37.91 32.67
N SER A 28 -9.36 38.79 31.73
CA SER A 28 -8.66 40.04 31.46
C SER A 28 -8.61 40.94 32.71
N TRP A 29 -9.73 41.08 33.41
CA TRP A 29 -9.84 41.86 34.64
C TRP A 29 -8.97 41.28 35.76
N LEU A 30 -9.00 39.96 35.95
CA LEU A 30 -8.15 39.27 36.93
C LEU A 30 -6.66 39.47 36.65
N ILE A 31 -6.24 39.44 35.38
CA ILE A 31 -4.86 39.65 34.97
C ILE A 31 -4.41 41.09 35.26
N TRP A 32 -5.20 42.09 34.91
CA TRP A 32 -4.84 43.50 35.15
C TRP A 32 -4.91 43.89 36.64
N ASN A 33 -5.85 43.29 37.38
CA ASN A 33 -6.05 43.54 38.81
C ASN A 33 -5.34 42.50 39.70
N TRP A 34 -4.30 41.82 39.18
CA TRP A 34 -3.56 40.78 39.91
C TRP A 34 -3.00 41.26 41.26
N ARG A 35 -2.66 42.55 41.36
CA ARG A 35 -2.15 43.17 42.59
C ARG A 35 -3.19 43.23 43.69
N ILE A 36 -4.47 43.41 43.36
CA ILE A 36 -5.57 43.40 44.34
C ILE A 36 -5.66 42.02 44.98
N TRP A 37 -5.63 40.96 44.17
CA TRP A 37 -5.66 39.58 44.64
C TRP A 37 -4.42 39.22 45.46
N TYR A 38 -3.25 39.61 44.97
CA TYR A 38 -1.99 39.39 45.66
C TYR A 38 -1.98 40.06 47.05
N LEU A 39 -2.35 41.35 47.12
CA LEU A 39 -2.42 42.09 48.39
C LEU A 39 -3.47 41.53 49.34
N THR A 40 -4.60 41.08 48.81
CA THR A 40 -5.69 40.53 49.62
C THR A 40 -5.27 39.23 50.30
N PHE A 41 -4.71 38.29 49.54
CA PHE A 41 -4.42 36.94 50.02
C PHE A 41 -3.03 36.75 50.63
N PHE A 42 -2.01 37.48 50.16
CA PHE A 42 -0.61 37.15 50.49
C PHE A 42 0.12 38.19 51.34
N VAL A 43 -0.36 39.44 51.40
CA VAL A 43 0.31 40.49 52.16
C VAL A 43 -0.39 40.70 53.50
N ASP A 44 0.36 40.79 54.59
CA ASP A 44 -0.19 41.06 55.92
C ASP A 44 -0.39 42.57 56.16
N GLU A 45 -1.49 42.97 56.81
CA GLU A 45 -1.81 44.38 57.09
C GLU A 45 -0.73 45.09 57.91
N ARG A 46 -0.02 44.33 58.75
CA ARG A 46 1.08 44.81 59.60
C ARG A 46 2.25 45.40 58.78
N ILE A 47 2.46 44.90 57.57
CA ILE A 47 3.53 45.36 56.66
C ILE A 47 3.10 46.65 55.94
N LEU A 48 1.81 46.81 55.69
CA LEU A 48 1.25 47.94 54.95
C LEU A 48 1.07 49.21 55.80
N GLY A 49 1.09 49.08 57.15
CA GLY A 49 0.90 50.20 58.07
C GLY A 49 -0.47 50.87 58.01
N GLN A 50 -1.40 50.32 57.21
CA GLN A 50 -2.76 50.80 56.99
C GLN A 50 -3.66 49.63 56.58
N ASN A 51 -4.97 49.85 56.64
CA ASN A 51 -5.95 48.86 56.22
C ASN A 51 -5.81 48.54 54.71
N LYS A 52 -5.84 47.24 54.36
CA LYS A 52 -5.70 46.76 52.96
C LYS A 52 -6.67 47.44 52.01
N VAL A 53 -7.92 47.61 52.43
CA VAL A 53 -8.97 48.18 51.59
C VAL A 53 -8.65 49.64 51.25
N LYS A 54 -8.21 50.43 52.23
CA LYS A 54 -7.82 51.83 52.01
C LYS A 54 -6.60 51.96 51.10
N TYR A 55 -5.66 51.03 51.18
CA TYR A 55 -4.51 51.00 50.27
C TYR A 55 -4.94 50.66 48.84
N ILE A 56 -5.83 49.70 48.67
CA ILE A 56 -6.37 49.30 47.36
C ILE A 56 -7.20 50.43 46.73
N GLU A 57 -8.03 51.09 47.53
CA GLU A 57 -8.85 52.22 47.09
C GLU A 57 -8.01 53.38 46.55
N ARG A 58 -6.88 53.69 47.21
CA ARG A 58 -6.02 54.81 46.82
C ARG A 58 -5.17 54.52 45.58
N GLU A 59 -4.58 53.33 45.51
CA GLU A 59 -3.54 53.03 44.51
C GLU A 59 -4.06 52.25 43.29
N TYR A 60 -5.17 51.51 43.44
CA TYR A 60 -5.60 50.52 42.44
C TYR A 60 -7.05 50.69 41.96
N LEU A 61 -7.83 51.60 42.56
CA LEU A 61 -9.22 51.90 42.15
C LEU A 61 -9.31 53.04 41.12
N THR A 62 -8.28 53.24 40.31
CA THR A 62 -8.30 54.19 39.21
C THR A 62 -9.08 53.61 38.01
N TRP A 63 -9.84 54.47 37.32
CA TRP A 63 -10.75 54.07 36.23
C TRP A 63 -10.05 53.28 35.11
N ASP A 64 -8.77 53.58 34.88
CA ASP A 64 -7.95 52.93 33.87
C ASP A 64 -7.76 51.43 34.15
N PHE A 65 -7.43 51.06 35.39
CA PHE A 65 -7.18 49.67 35.79
C PHE A 65 -8.46 48.88 36.04
N LEU A 66 -9.53 49.58 36.44
CA LEU A 66 -10.79 48.93 36.77
C LEU A 66 -11.62 48.60 35.52
N ALA A 67 -11.63 49.49 34.53
CA ALA A 67 -12.49 49.37 33.35
C ALA A 67 -11.72 49.45 32.03
N PHE A 68 -10.88 50.46 31.82
CA PHE A 68 -10.30 50.72 30.50
C PHE A 68 -9.37 49.60 30.02
N TYR A 69 -8.34 49.25 30.80
CA TYR A 69 -7.40 48.19 30.41
C TYR A 69 -8.08 46.83 30.25
N PRO A 70 -8.91 46.34 31.20
CA PRO A 70 -9.60 45.07 31.04
C PRO A 70 -10.52 45.01 29.82
N ILE A 71 -11.28 46.07 29.51
CA ILE A 71 -12.17 46.14 28.34
C ILE A 71 -11.34 46.17 27.05
N ALA A 72 -10.30 47.02 26.98
CA ALA A 72 -9.44 47.12 25.81
C ALA A 72 -8.72 45.79 25.51
N SER A 73 -8.14 45.13 26.52
CA SER A 73 -7.52 43.81 26.29
C SER A 73 -8.54 42.72 26.01
N THR A 74 -9.78 42.81 26.49
CA THR A 74 -10.85 41.88 26.10
C THR A 74 -11.14 42.00 24.61
N ALA A 75 -11.30 43.23 24.09
CA ALA A 75 -11.52 43.46 22.68
C ALA A 75 -10.35 42.92 21.84
N VAL A 76 -9.11 43.17 22.26
CA VAL A 76 -7.91 42.64 21.59
C VAL A 76 -7.88 41.12 21.64
N LEU A 77 -8.13 40.49 22.79
CA LEU A 77 -8.10 39.04 22.95
C LEU A 77 -9.19 38.36 22.12
N LEU A 78 -10.41 38.92 22.07
CA LEU A 78 -11.49 38.38 21.23
C LEU A 78 -11.15 38.38 19.74
N ILE A 79 -10.30 39.31 19.28
CA ILE A 79 -9.82 39.37 17.89
C ILE A 79 -8.60 38.46 17.70
N LEU A 80 -7.67 38.48 18.65
CA LEU A 80 -6.38 37.81 18.54
C LEU A 80 -6.50 36.28 18.72
N VAL A 81 -7.29 35.84 19.70
CA VAL A 81 -7.50 34.42 20.03
C VAL A 81 -7.98 33.59 18.82
N PRO A 82 -9.04 33.96 18.08
CA PRO A 82 -9.46 33.19 16.91
C PRO A 82 -8.39 33.19 15.81
N PHE A 83 -7.63 34.27 15.66
CA PHE A 83 -6.54 34.31 14.67
C PHE A 83 -5.40 33.35 15.04
N LEU A 84 -4.98 33.34 16.30
CA LEU A 84 -3.97 32.40 16.83
C LEU A 84 -4.47 30.96 16.74
N ALA A 85 -5.73 30.69 17.10
CA ALA A 85 -6.32 29.37 17.00
C ALA A 85 -6.34 28.86 15.54
N ASN A 86 -6.73 29.71 14.59
CA ASN A 86 -6.70 29.38 13.16
C ASN A 86 -5.27 29.19 12.63
N ALA A 87 -4.30 29.96 13.11
CA ALA A 87 -2.90 29.78 12.76
C ALA A 87 -2.35 28.45 13.30
N ALA A 88 -2.61 28.14 14.57
CA ALA A 88 -2.21 26.89 15.21
C ALA A 88 -2.87 25.68 14.52
N TYR A 89 -4.16 25.78 14.17
CA TYR A 89 -4.86 24.75 13.42
C TYR A 89 -4.26 24.52 12.03
N ARG A 90 -3.96 25.60 11.29
CA ARG A 90 -3.30 25.49 9.97
C ARG A 90 -1.91 24.88 10.07
N LEU A 91 -1.13 25.23 11.09
CA LEU A 91 0.17 24.61 11.34
C LEU A 91 0.00 23.12 11.68
N GLY A 92 -0.96 22.77 12.55
CA GLY A 92 -1.28 21.39 12.88
C GLY A 92 -1.66 20.55 11.67
N LEU A 93 -2.50 21.07 10.78
CA LEU A 93 -2.86 20.40 9.52
C LEU A 93 -1.65 20.20 8.60
N LYS A 94 -0.76 21.20 8.51
CA LYS A 94 0.48 21.06 7.73
C LYS A 94 1.36 19.94 8.30
N PHE A 95 1.59 19.93 9.61
CA PHE A 95 2.38 18.86 10.25
C PHE A 95 1.74 17.49 10.10
N GLN A 96 0.42 17.39 10.22
CA GLN A 96 -0.29 16.13 10.02
C GLN A 96 -0.16 15.65 8.58
N LYS A 97 -0.33 16.54 7.59
CA LYS A 97 -0.15 16.21 6.17
C LYS A 97 1.29 15.77 5.87
N THR A 98 2.29 16.48 6.39
CA THR A 98 3.70 16.08 6.24
C THR A 98 3.94 14.71 6.85
N ARG A 99 3.48 14.47 8.08
CA ARG A 99 3.63 13.17 8.74
C ARG A 99 2.93 12.03 7.99
N THR A 100 1.74 12.27 7.43
CA THR A 100 1.04 11.29 6.61
C THR A 100 1.76 11.03 5.30
N ASN A 101 2.29 12.07 4.66
CA ASN A 101 3.06 11.93 3.42
C ASN A 101 4.37 11.15 3.66
N ASP A 102 5.10 11.47 4.74
CA ASP A 102 6.32 10.76 5.12
C ASP A 102 6.01 9.29 5.42
N LYS A 103 4.94 9.02 6.19
CA LYS A 103 4.49 7.66 6.47
C LYS A 103 4.16 6.89 5.17
N ASN A 104 3.41 7.50 4.26
CA ASN A 104 3.05 6.89 2.98
C ASN A 104 4.27 6.69 2.06
N TYR A 105 5.28 7.55 2.16
CA TYR A 105 6.56 7.40 1.45
C TYR A 105 7.37 6.22 1.98
N PHE A 106 7.46 6.05 3.31
CA PHE A 106 8.19 4.93 3.91
C PHE A 106 7.45 3.59 3.86
N GLU A 107 6.12 3.60 3.80
CA GLU A 107 5.29 2.39 3.76
C GLU A 107 4.89 1.95 2.34
N ASP A 108 5.39 2.61 1.28
CA ASP A 108 5.01 2.39 -0.14
C ASP A 108 3.49 2.47 -0.43
N ARG A 109 2.69 2.97 0.53
CA ARG A 109 1.25 3.16 0.38
C ARG A 109 0.95 4.60 0.00
N GLN A 110 1.40 5.03 -1.18
CA GLN A 110 0.92 6.30 -1.72
C GLN A 110 -0.56 6.16 -2.10
N LEU A 111 -1.43 6.79 -1.31
CA LEU A 111 -2.83 6.96 -1.68
C LEU A 111 -2.90 7.88 -2.91
N LEU A 112 -3.33 7.34 -4.05
CA LEU A 112 -3.53 8.10 -5.27
C LEU A 112 -4.54 9.22 -5.00
N THR A 113 -4.21 10.43 -5.44
CA THR A 113 -5.21 11.49 -5.52
C THR A 113 -6.33 11.10 -6.49
N SER A 114 -7.50 11.74 -6.38
CA SER A 114 -8.64 11.45 -7.27
C SER A 114 -8.27 11.64 -8.76
N GLU A 115 -7.38 12.58 -9.05
CA GLU A 115 -6.86 12.83 -10.39
C GLU A 115 -5.94 11.70 -10.86
N GLN A 116 -4.96 11.30 -10.05
CA GLN A 116 -4.09 10.16 -10.36
C GLN A 116 -4.87 8.85 -10.49
N SER A 117 -5.92 8.66 -9.70
CA SER A 117 -6.81 7.49 -9.79
C SER A 117 -7.58 7.45 -11.11
N ARG A 118 -7.96 8.62 -11.65
CA ARG A 118 -8.63 8.74 -12.94
C ARG A 118 -7.67 8.48 -14.10
N GLU A 119 -6.46 9.00 -14.00
CA GLU A 119 -5.42 8.79 -15.01
C GLU A 119 -5.01 7.32 -15.09
N LEU A 120 -4.75 6.68 -13.95
CA LEU A 120 -4.44 5.25 -13.90
C LEU A 120 -5.55 4.38 -14.51
N LYS A 121 -6.82 4.73 -14.26
CA LYS A 121 -7.96 4.03 -14.89
C LYS A 121 -8.01 4.21 -16.40
N ARG A 122 -7.58 5.36 -16.94
CA ARG A 122 -7.51 5.58 -18.39
C ARG A 122 -6.38 4.76 -18.99
N GLU A 123 -5.21 4.77 -18.36
CA GLU A 123 -4.06 4.00 -18.80
C GLU A 123 -4.40 2.50 -18.80
N LEU A 124 -5.02 1.99 -17.74
CA LEU A 124 -5.44 0.59 -17.66
C LEU A 124 -6.39 0.21 -18.80
N ARG A 125 -7.41 1.05 -19.07
CA ARG A 125 -8.31 0.84 -20.21
C ARG A 125 -7.60 0.85 -21.56
N SER A 126 -6.60 1.70 -21.72
CA SER A 126 -5.80 1.74 -22.96
C SER A 126 -4.98 0.45 -23.12
N LYS A 127 -4.42 -0.06 -22.03
CA LYS A 127 -3.68 -1.32 -22.01
C LYS A 127 -4.58 -2.52 -22.27
N ASP A 128 -5.76 -2.56 -21.67
CA ASP A 128 -6.75 -3.61 -21.94
C ASP A 128 -7.13 -3.65 -23.43
N ALA A 129 -7.37 -2.48 -24.04
CA ALA A 129 -7.64 -2.38 -25.47
C ALA A 129 -6.44 -2.79 -26.34
N GLU A 130 -5.21 -2.48 -25.93
CA GLU A 130 -4.00 -2.99 -26.60
C GLU A 130 -3.92 -4.52 -26.51
N PHE A 131 -4.17 -5.10 -25.33
CA PHE A 131 -4.17 -6.55 -25.12
C PHE A 131 -5.22 -7.26 -25.96
N GLU A 132 -6.45 -6.76 -26.01
CA GLU A 132 -7.51 -7.31 -26.87
C GLU A 132 -7.12 -7.30 -28.35
N ASN A 133 -6.46 -6.22 -28.80
CA ASN A 133 -5.95 -6.13 -30.17
C ASN A 133 -4.83 -7.14 -30.45
N TYR A 134 -3.90 -7.33 -29.50
CA TYR A 134 -2.85 -8.33 -29.60
C TYR A 134 -3.42 -9.76 -29.64
N GLU A 135 -4.40 -10.06 -28.79
CA GLU A 135 -5.05 -11.37 -28.75
C GLU A 135 -5.77 -11.67 -30.08
N THR A 136 -6.51 -10.68 -30.59
CA THR A 136 -7.19 -10.79 -31.88
C THR A 136 -6.22 -11.03 -33.03
N LYS A 137 -5.12 -10.27 -33.09
CA LYS A 137 -4.07 -10.47 -34.10
C LYS A 137 -3.42 -11.85 -34.00
N SER A 138 -3.11 -12.29 -32.79
CA SER A 138 -2.51 -13.61 -32.55
C SER A 138 -3.45 -14.73 -32.99
N LYS A 139 -4.75 -14.63 -32.67
CA LYS A 139 -5.77 -15.58 -33.13
C LYS A 139 -5.88 -15.64 -34.66
N LEU A 140 -5.84 -14.49 -35.32
CA LEU A 140 -5.84 -14.43 -36.79
C LEU A 140 -4.60 -15.12 -37.37
N GLN A 141 -3.41 -14.85 -36.83
CA GLN A 141 -2.17 -15.49 -37.26
C GLN A 141 -2.19 -17.01 -37.06
N ILE A 142 -2.70 -17.50 -35.93
CA ILE A 142 -2.85 -18.94 -35.69
C ILE A 142 -3.76 -19.55 -36.75
N LYS A 143 -4.89 -18.89 -37.05
CA LYS A 143 -5.82 -19.36 -38.07
C LYS A 143 -5.20 -19.37 -39.46
N GLU A 144 -4.45 -18.33 -39.83
CA GLU A 144 -3.72 -18.26 -41.10
C GLU A 144 -2.68 -19.40 -41.22
N LEU A 145 -1.92 -19.65 -40.15
CA LEU A 145 -0.94 -20.74 -40.10
C LEU A 145 -1.62 -22.12 -40.15
N GLU A 146 -2.76 -22.29 -39.49
CA GLU A 146 -3.55 -23.53 -39.57
C GLU A 146 -4.07 -23.79 -40.98
N GLU A 147 -4.54 -22.74 -41.66
CA GLU A 147 -4.97 -22.80 -43.06
C GLU A 147 -3.80 -23.13 -44.00
N GLU A 148 -2.62 -22.53 -43.77
CA GLU A 148 -1.39 -22.82 -44.53
C GLU A 148 -0.92 -24.27 -44.31
N ILE A 149 -0.86 -24.73 -43.05
CA ILE A 149 -0.54 -26.12 -42.70
C ILE A 149 -1.50 -27.08 -43.41
N LYS A 150 -2.80 -26.78 -43.40
CA LYS A 150 -3.82 -27.60 -44.06
C LYS A 150 -3.64 -27.63 -45.58
N ALA A 151 -3.33 -26.49 -46.20
CA ALA A 151 -3.05 -26.41 -47.63
C ALA A 151 -1.81 -27.24 -48.00
N LEU A 152 -0.73 -27.12 -47.21
CA LEU A 152 0.49 -27.91 -47.38
C LEU A 152 0.23 -29.42 -47.23
N TYR A 153 -0.60 -29.84 -46.27
CA TYR A 153 -1.00 -31.25 -46.14
C TYR A 153 -1.76 -31.75 -47.38
N ILE A 154 -2.69 -30.96 -47.93
CA ILE A 154 -3.41 -31.31 -49.16
C ILE A 154 -2.45 -31.40 -50.36
N GLU A 155 -1.50 -30.47 -50.48
CA GLU A 155 -0.47 -30.53 -51.52
C GLU A 155 0.44 -31.76 -51.37
N MET A 156 0.79 -32.13 -50.14
CA MET A 156 1.55 -33.34 -49.85
C MET A 156 0.78 -34.62 -50.20
N ASP A 157 -0.52 -34.67 -49.90
CA ASP A 157 -1.37 -35.81 -50.28
C ASP A 157 -1.52 -35.91 -51.80
N ASN A 158 -1.77 -34.80 -52.50
CA ASN A 158 -1.82 -34.79 -53.96
C ASN A 158 -0.47 -35.20 -54.59
N LYS A 159 0.66 -34.81 -54.00
CA LYS A 159 2.00 -35.26 -54.43
C LYS A 159 2.26 -36.74 -54.12
N LYS A 160 1.65 -37.29 -53.08
CA LYS A 160 1.69 -38.73 -52.77
C LYS A 160 0.83 -39.51 -53.74
N GLU A 161 -0.36 -39.05 -54.09
CA GLU A 161 -1.20 -39.68 -55.13
C GLU A 161 -0.46 -39.73 -56.49
N ILE A 162 0.28 -38.68 -56.87
CA ILE A 162 1.11 -38.67 -58.09
C ILE A 162 2.30 -39.65 -58.00
N LYS A 163 2.77 -39.97 -56.79
CA LYS A 163 3.83 -40.97 -56.57
C LYS A 163 3.29 -42.40 -56.43
N GLU A 164 2.10 -42.59 -55.86
CA GLU A 164 1.42 -43.88 -55.74
C GLU A 164 1.01 -44.44 -57.11
N VAL A 165 0.69 -43.58 -58.09
CA VAL A 165 0.54 -44.01 -59.51
C VAL A 165 1.84 -44.56 -60.11
N ASN A 166 3.00 -44.24 -59.54
CA ASN A 166 4.31 -44.70 -60.00
C ASN A 166 4.96 -45.79 -59.12
N GLU A 167 4.37 -46.12 -57.96
CA GLU A 167 4.94 -47.03 -56.96
C GLU A 167 3.88 -48.06 -56.47
N GLU A 168 3.11 -48.64 -57.39
CA GLU A 168 2.19 -49.77 -57.12
C GLU A 168 2.89 -51.08 -56.73
N ASP A 169 4.20 -51.08 -56.51
CA ASP A 169 4.98 -52.23 -56.03
C ASP A 169 5.65 -51.93 -54.67
N ASN A 170 4.88 -51.95 -53.59
CA ASN A 170 5.15 -52.76 -52.38
C ASN A 170 4.43 -52.22 -51.13
N VAL A 171 3.63 -53.11 -50.55
CA VAL A 171 2.91 -52.98 -49.29
C VAL A 171 3.89 -52.86 -48.10
N ILE A 172 3.66 -51.93 -47.16
CA ILE A 172 3.62 -52.13 -45.69
C ILE A 172 3.16 -50.84 -44.98
N LYS A 173 2.26 -51.05 -44.00
CA LYS A 173 1.50 -50.12 -43.14
C LYS A 173 2.36 -49.15 -42.33
N ASN A 174 1.89 -47.91 -42.11
CA ASN A 174 2.30 -47.08 -40.96
C ASN A 174 1.13 -46.30 -40.32
N THR A 175 1.08 -46.41 -38.99
CA THR A 175 0.07 -45.94 -38.02
C THR A 175 0.39 -44.50 -37.56
N PRO A 176 -0.61 -43.64 -37.18
CA PRO A 176 -0.35 -42.24 -36.83
C PRO A 176 0.25 -42.03 -35.42
N SER A 177 1.05 -40.97 -35.32
CA SER A 177 1.82 -40.49 -34.14
C SER A 177 0.96 -40.23 -32.90
N ARG A 178 1.31 -40.86 -31.76
CA ARG A 178 0.81 -40.54 -30.41
C ARG A 178 1.83 -39.68 -29.66
N THR A 179 1.35 -38.69 -28.91
CA THR A 179 2.14 -37.97 -27.90
C THR A 179 2.63 -38.96 -26.82
N PRO A 180 3.93 -38.97 -26.47
CA PRO A 180 4.48 -39.91 -25.49
C PRO A 180 3.91 -39.64 -24.08
N THR A 181 3.50 -40.72 -23.41
CA THR A 181 2.97 -40.73 -22.04
C THR A 181 4.12 -40.69 -21.02
N PHE A 182 3.83 -40.42 -19.74
CA PHE A 182 4.87 -40.40 -18.69
C PHE A 182 5.59 -41.75 -18.56
N GLU A 183 4.87 -42.85 -18.72
CA GLU A 183 5.40 -44.22 -18.72
C GLU A 183 6.40 -44.44 -19.87
N ASP A 184 6.12 -43.90 -21.05
CA ASP A 184 7.02 -43.96 -22.21
C ASP A 184 8.31 -43.19 -21.92
N LEU A 185 8.21 -42.04 -21.24
CA LEU A 185 9.36 -41.23 -20.84
C LEU A 185 10.19 -41.91 -19.74
N TRP A 186 9.55 -42.52 -18.74
CA TRP A 186 10.21 -43.25 -17.65
C TRP A 186 11.04 -44.42 -18.20
N HIS A 187 10.43 -45.25 -19.07
CA HIS A 187 11.13 -46.39 -19.67
C HIS A 187 12.15 -46.01 -20.73
N SER A 188 12.05 -44.81 -21.33
CA SER A 188 13.04 -44.31 -22.28
C SER A 188 14.39 -43.94 -21.65
N GLY A 189 14.50 -43.91 -20.31
CA GLY A 189 15.72 -43.53 -19.60
C GLY A 189 16.05 -42.03 -19.67
N LYS A 190 15.22 -41.21 -20.33
CA LYS A 190 15.41 -39.75 -20.46
C LYS A 190 15.38 -38.99 -19.13
N LEU A 191 14.79 -39.61 -18.10
CA LEU A 191 14.72 -39.08 -16.73
C LEU A 191 15.90 -39.51 -15.85
N ASN A 192 16.72 -40.48 -16.27
CA ASN A 192 17.83 -40.99 -15.46
C ASN A 192 18.89 -39.90 -15.22
N ASP A 193 19.23 -39.13 -16.26
CA ASP A 193 20.19 -38.02 -16.16
C ASP A 193 19.73 -36.93 -15.18
N PHE A 194 18.42 -36.75 -15.03
CA PHE A 194 17.82 -35.81 -14.08
C PHE A 194 17.88 -36.37 -12.65
N ILE A 195 17.61 -37.66 -12.47
CA ILE A 195 17.68 -38.36 -11.18
C ILE A 195 19.13 -38.43 -10.68
N ASP A 196 20.08 -38.74 -11.56
CA ASP A 196 21.51 -38.86 -11.22
C ASP A 196 22.10 -37.54 -10.71
N ARG A 197 21.64 -36.41 -11.25
CA ARG A 197 21.98 -35.06 -10.78
C ARG A 197 21.05 -34.53 -9.68
N GLY A 198 20.08 -35.34 -9.26
CA GLY A 198 19.06 -35.01 -8.27
C GLY A 198 19.64 -34.59 -6.91
N LYS A 199 20.79 -35.14 -6.51
CA LYS A 199 21.47 -34.76 -5.26
C LYS A 199 21.98 -33.31 -5.29
N ASP A 200 22.53 -32.87 -6.42
CA ASP A 200 22.99 -31.49 -6.60
C ASP A 200 21.79 -30.51 -6.66
N LEU A 201 20.66 -30.97 -7.20
CA LEU A 201 19.38 -30.26 -7.27
C LEU A 201 18.70 -30.11 -5.90
N LEU A 202 18.87 -31.07 -4.99
CA LEU A 202 18.36 -30.98 -3.62
C LEU A 202 19.23 -30.06 -2.75
N MET A 203 20.54 -29.97 -3.02
CA MET A 203 21.46 -29.15 -2.22
C MET A 203 21.51 -27.68 -2.64
N ASN A 204 21.21 -27.37 -3.91
CA ASN A 204 21.25 -26.00 -4.43
C ASN A 204 19.84 -25.51 -4.78
N ASN A 205 19.47 -24.35 -4.27
CA ASN A 205 18.14 -23.78 -4.47
C ASN A 205 17.92 -23.28 -5.92
N GLU A 206 19.00 -22.97 -6.64
CA GLU A 206 18.99 -22.43 -8.01
C GLU A 206 20.10 -23.08 -8.83
N ILE A 207 19.77 -23.60 -10.01
CA ILE A 207 20.74 -24.23 -10.93
C ILE A 207 20.58 -23.67 -12.33
N LYS A 208 21.71 -23.46 -13.01
CA LYS A 208 21.69 -23.01 -14.41
C LYS A 208 21.10 -24.08 -15.32
N LYS A 209 20.21 -23.64 -16.22
CA LYS A 209 19.45 -24.47 -17.17
C LYS A 209 20.34 -25.33 -18.07
N ASP A 210 21.53 -24.86 -18.40
CA ASP A 210 22.53 -25.54 -19.24
C ASP A 210 23.20 -26.75 -18.57
N ARG A 211 23.16 -26.82 -17.23
CA ARG A 211 23.76 -27.92 -16.45
C ARG A 211 22.83 -29.13 -16.27
N ILE A 212 21.57 -29.01 -16.69
CA ILE A 212 20.55 -30.06 -16.55
C ILE A 212 20.19 -30.60 -17.93
N PRO A 213 20.62 -31.84 -18.25
CA PRO A 213 20.17 -32.53 -19.46
C PRO A 213 18.65 -32.66 -19.47
N ASN A 214 18.02 -32.51 -20.64
CA ASN A 214 16.57 -32.66 -20.79
C ASN A 214 15.71 -31.77 -19.87
N VAL A 215 16.23 -30.61 -19.45
CA VAL A 215 15.55 -29.64 -18.57
C VAL A 215 14.14 -29.25 -19.04
N HIS A 216 13.92 -29.22 -20.36
CA HIS A 216 12.61 -28.93 -20.94
C HIS A 216 11.55 -30.00 -20.60
N ILE A 217 11.95 -31.27 -20.49
CA ILE A 217 11.06 -32.37 -20.07
C ILE A 217 10.73 -32.23 -18.59
N ALA A 218 11.72 -31.93 -17.75
CA ALA A 218 11.51 -31.73 -16.31
C ALA A 218 10.62 -30.51 -16.02
N ILE A 219 10.73 -29.43 -16.81
CA ILE A 219 9.81 -28.28 -16.75
C ILE A 219 8.40 -28.71 -17.20
N ALA A 220 8.27 -29.43 -18.32
CA ALA A 220 6.97 -29.88 -18.83
C ALA A 220 6.23 -30.81 -17.87
N LEU A 221 6.95 -31.63 -17.09
CA LEU A 221 6.39 -32.51 -16.06
C LEU A 221 6.06 -31.76 -14.74
N GLY A 222 6.46 -30.50 -14.63
CA GLY A 222 6.27 -29.66 -13.45
C GLY A 222 7.23 -29.97 -12.30
N PHE A 223 8.38 -30.59 -12.58
CA PHE A 223 9.43 -30.82 -11.58
C PHE A 223 10.34 -29.61 -11.40
N LEU A 224 10.49 -28.80 -12.45
CA LEU A 224 11.28 -27.57 -12.44
C LEU A 224 10.44 -26.37 -12.89
N GLU A 225 10.73 -25.21 -12.31
CA GLU A 225 10.17 -23.93 -12.71
C GLU A 225 11.29 -22.95 -13.07
N LEU A 226 10.99 -21.99 -13.96
CA LEU A 226 11.92 -20.94 -14.32
C LEU A 226 12.03 -19.94 -13.15
N TYR A 227 13.24 -19.48 -12.86
CA TYR A 227 13.45 -18.50 -11.81
C TYR A 227 12.87 -17.13 -12.19
N GLU A 228 12.12 -16.52 -11.29
CA GLU A 228 11.36 -15.27 -11.53
C GLU A 228 12.24 -14.12 -12.03
N HIS A 229 13.51 -14.08 -11.65
CA HIS A 229 14.44 -13.01 -12.00
C HIS A 229 15.45 -13.39 -13.10
N SER A 230 15.42 -14.62 -13.61
CA SER A 230 16.31 -15.04 -14.70
C SER A 230 15.88 -16.32 -15.41
N ASN A 231 15.67 -16.23 -16.72
CA ASN A 231 15.36 -17.37 -17.60
C ASN A 231 16.55 -18.34 -17.80
N GLN A 232 17.71 -18.04 -17.19
CA GLN A 232 18.90 -18.90 -17.23
C GLN A 232 18.96 -19.89 -16.06
N TYR A 233 18.13 -19.70 -15.03
CA TYR A 233 18.11 -20.52 -13.84
C TYR A 233 16.77 -21.21 -13.69
N VAL A 234 16.81 -22.40 -13.11
CA VAL A 234 15.63 -23.19 -12.75
C VAL A 234 15.66 -23.51 -11.26
N VAL A 235 14.47 -23.59 -10.69
CA VAL A 235 14.24 -23.95 -9.29
C VAL A 235 13.43 -25.23 -9.24
N LEU A 236 13.74 -26.06 -8.25
CA LEU A 236 13.04 -27.30 -8.00
C LEU A 236 11.68 -27.03 -7.33
N THR A 237 10.61 -27.48 -7.97
CA THR A 237 9.26 -27.37 -7.40
C THR A 237 9.07 -28.33 -6.24
N GLN A 238 8.03 -28.14 -5.43
CA GLN A 238 7.68 -29.09 -4.36
C GLN A 238 7.46 -30.50 -4.92
N LYS A 239 6.76 -30.60 -6.05
CA LYS A 239 6.54 -31.85 -6.78
C LYS A 239 7.85 -32.49 -7.27
N GLY A 240 8.79 -31.67 -7.73
CA GLY A 240 10.12 -32.11 -8.14
C GLY A 240 10.96 -32.66 -6.98
N LYS A 241 10.88 -32.02 -5.80
CA LYS A 241 11.54 -32.48 -4.56
C LYS A 241 11.04 -33.86 -4.15
N GLU A 242 9.72 -34.02 -4.03
CA GLU A 242 9.09 -35.29 -3.65
C GLU A 242 9.42 -36.41 -4.63
N PHE A 243 9.43 -36.10 -5.93
CA PHE A 243 9.81 -37.05 -6.96
C PHE A 243 11.29 -37.47 -6.86
N LEU A 244 12.21 -36.52 -6.66
CA LEU A 244 13.63 -36.83 -6.51
C LEU A 244 13.93 -37.61 -5.23
N GLU A 245 13.29 -37.27 -4.11
CA GLU A 245 13.39 -38.04 -2.87
C GLU A 245 12.91 -39.48 -3.05
N TRP A 246 11.75 -39.66 -3.71
CA TRP A 246 11.24 -40.99 -4.04
C TRP A 246 12.14 -41.76 -4.99
N ALA A 247 12.67 -41.11 -6.03
CA ALA A 247 13.52 -41.74 -7.04
C ALA A 247 14.86 -42.19 -6.44
N ILE A 248 15.48 -41.36 -5.59
CA ILE A 248 16.75 -41.66 -4.89
C ILE A 248 16.57 -42.79 -3.87
N LEU A 249 15.41 -42.88 -3.21
CA LEU A 249 15.12 -43.98 -2.27
C LEU A 249 14.87 -45.32 -2.98
N LYS A 250 14.55 -45.29 -4.28
CA LYS A 250 14.20 -46.48 -5.07
C LYS A 250 15.32 -46.94 -6.01
N SER A 251 16.33 -46.11 -6.26
CA SER A 251 17.58 -46.44 -6.98
C SER A 251 18.57 -47.17 -6.10
#